data_AF-A0A7S1QDZ4-F1
#
_entry.id   AF-A0A7S1QDZ4-F1
#
_cell.length_a   1.000
_cell.length_b   1.000
_cell.length_c   1.000
_cell.angle_alpha   90.00
_cell.angle_beta   90.00
_cell.angle_gamma   90.00
#
_symmetry.space_group_name_H-M   'P 1'
#
loop_
_entity.id
_entity.type
_entity.pdbx_description
1 polymer ?
#
loop_
_entity_poly.entity_id
_entity_poly.type
_entity_poly.pdbx_seq_one_letter_code
_entity_poly.pdbx_strand_id
1 'polypeptide(L)'
;AREKLPILVALSTIALIDWSSGEWRLGVPAEHAAMLQSARVVGRRLLRPGGQPLLLTQRHAAPGGAKSEAKRLNSVLSQASSAPALVSALDGVMQSPAFDQLHIATALSRLAKLEGGISVQVGDSPALSRLIEQATVLLKAGDVQPTVAPNLFWSVAVLHRRIPHVLSLLTHLIEVCSFLAGDFDHQGVANIIWACAHLRLGRPQL
;
A
#
# COMPACT_ATOMS: atom_id res chain seq x y z
N ALA A 1 20.89 -11.27 -4.09
CA ALA A 1 20.39 -11.51 -5.47
C ALA A 1 19.31 -12.59 -5.54
N ARG A 2 19.45 -13.75 -4.85
CA ARG A 2 18.47 -14.85 -4.88
C ARG A 2 17.11 -14.53 -4.25
N GLU A 3 17.05 -13.69 -3.22
CA GLU A 3 15.79 -13.35 -2.51
C GLU A 3 14.84 -12.44 -3.29
N LYS A 4 15.35 -11.67 -4.27
CA LYS A 4 14.50 -10.78 -5.10
C LYS A 4 13.69 -11.52 -6.17
N LEU A 5 14.13 -12.73 -6.55
CA LEU A 5 13.59 -13.43 -7.71
C LEU A 5 12.10 -13.80 -7.55
N PRO A 6 11.63 -14.34 -6.41
CA PRO A 6 10.23 -14.72 -6.24
C PRO A 6 9.27 -13.52 -6.31
N ILE A 7 9.64 -12.39 -5.71
CA ILE A 7 8.83 -11.17 -5.72
C ILE A 7 8.76 -10.58 -7.12
N LEU A 8 9.90 -10.42 -7.80
CA LEU A 8 9.93 -9.86 -9.16
C LEU A 8 9.19 -10.76 -10.16
N VAL A 9 9.23 -12.09 -9.97
CA VAL A 9 8.42 -13.03 -10.76
C VAL A 9 6.93 -12.87 -10.46
N ALA A 10 6.53 -12.78 -9.18
CA ALA A 10 5.14 -12.58 -8.80
C ALA A 10 4.58 -11.22 -9.29
N LEU A 11 5.36 -10.15 -9.17
CA LEU A 11 4.99 -8.81 -9.63
C LEU A 11 4.97 -8.70 -11.15
N SER A 12 5.94 -9.28 -11.88
CA SER A 12 5.90 -9.29 -13.35
C SER A 12 4.68 -10.07 -13.87
N THR A 13 4.29 -11.12 -13.17
CA THR A 13 3.09 -11.91 -13.44
C THR A 13 1.79 -11.10 -13.25
N ILE A 14 1.79 -10.06 -12.41
CA ILE A 14 0.72 -9.04 -12.35
C ILE A 14 0.93 -7.93 -13.38
N ALA A 15 2.15 -7.43 -13.59
CA ALA A 15 2.43 -6.30 -14.47
C ALA A 15 2.20 -6.60 -15.97
N LEU A 16 2.10 -7.89 -16.34
CA LEU A 16 1.57 -8.34 -17.64
C LEU A 16 0.05 -8.11 -17.79
N ILE A 17 -0.57 -7.49 -16.78
CA ILE A 17 -1.99 -7.20 -16.70
C ILE A 17 -2.12 -5.67 -16.62
N ASP A 18 -2.41 -5.06 -17.77
CA ASP A 18 -2.64 -3.62 -17.87
C ASP A 18 -4.02 -3.27 -17.28
N TRP A 19 -4.06 -2.23 -16.44
CA TRP A 19 -5.26 -1.68 -15.77
C TRP A 19 -5.62 -0.27 -16.29
N SER A 20 -5.03 0.18 -17.40
CA SER A 20 -5.19 1.55 -17.92
C SER A 20 -6.63 1.96 -18.30
N SER A 21 -7.59 1.03 -18.34
CA SER A 21 -8.94 1.28 -18.89
C SER A 21 -10.12 0.71 -18.07
N GLY A 22 -9.89 0.16 -16.87
CA GLY A 22 -10.95 -0.52 -16.10
C GLY A 22 -11.33 -1.91 -16.63
N GLU A 23 -10.60 -2.39 -17.64
CA GLU A 23 -10.64 -3.77 -18.14
C GLU A 23 -9.27 -4.43 -17.95
N TRP A 24 -9.28 -5.71 -17.58
CA TRP A 24 -8.05 -6.50 -17.45
C TRP A 24 -7.57 -6.98 -18.83
N ARG A 25 -6.51 -6.37 -19.38
CA ARG A 25 -5.92 -6.81 -20.67
C ARG A 25 -4.56 -7.47 -20.47
N LEU A 26 -4.36 -8.61 -21.14
CA LEU A 26 -3.03 -9.24 -21.29
C LEU A 26 -2.24 -8.41 -22.30
N GLY A 27 -1.32 -7.61 -21.81
CA GLY A 27 -0.44 -6.78 -22.65
C GLY A 27 0.80 -6.41 -21.88
N VAL A 28 1.96 -6.55 -22.53
CA VAL A 28 3.22 -5.97 -22.03
C VAL A 28 3.32 -4.60 -22.69
N PRO A 29 3.16 -3.48 -21.98
CA PRO A 29 3.62 -2.21 -22.51
C PRO A 29 5.13 -2.37 -22.74
N ALA A 30 5.60 -2.12 -23.96
CA ALA A 30 7.02 -2.30 -24.33
C ALA A 30 7.98 -1.55 -23.39
N GLU A 31 7.49 -0.51 -22.73
CA GLU A 31 8.15 0.29 -21.69
C GLU A 31 8.42 -0.44 -20.35
N HIS A 32 7.62 -1.45 -19.97
CA HIS A 32 7.86 -2.25 -18.74
C HIS A 32 8.93 -3.34 -18.91
N ALA A 33 9.13 -3.85 -20.13
CA ALA A 33 10.20 -4.81 -20.42
C ALA A 33 11.60 -4.17 -20.25
N ALA A 34 11.74 -2.89 -20.60
CA ALA A 34 12.97 -2.12 -20.39
C ALA A 34 13.25 -1.85 -18.89
N MET A 35 12.20 -1.65 -18.08
CA MET A 35 12.32 -1.42 -16.63
C MET A 35 12.81 -2.68 -15.89
N LEU A 36 12.31 -3.86 -16.25
CA LEU A 36 12.77 -5.14 -15.69
C LEU A 36 14.19 -5.52 -16.14
N GLN A 37 14.61 -5.12 -17.35
CA GLN A 37 16.00 -5.28 -17.80
C GLN A 37 16.96 -4.29 -17.12
N SER A 38 16.52 -3.07 -16.83
CA SER A 38 17.31 -2.04 -16.12
C SER A 38 17.55 -2.39 -14.64
N ALA A 39 16.64 -3.16 -14.03
CA ALA A 39 16.79 -3.67 -12.67
C ALA A 39 17.96 -4.67 -12.49
N ARG A 40 18.56 -5.18 -13.58
CA ARG A 40 19.80 -5.97 -13.53
C ARG A 40 21.07 -5.13 -13.48
N VAL A 41 21.01 -3.82 -13.75
CA VAL A 41 22.22 -2.99 -13.96
C VAL A 41 22.46 -1.95 -12.85
N VAL A 42 21.45 -1.48 -12.12
CA VAL A 42 21.66 -0.37 -11.14
C VAL A 42 21.78 -0.91 -9.71
N GLY A 43 22.90 -1.56 -9.45
CA GLY A 43 23.42 -1.76 -8.10
C GLY A 43 24.30 -0.57 -7.70
N ARG A 44 23.77 0.29 -6.82
CA ARG A 44 24.42 1.43 -6.14
C ARG A 44 24.58 2.74 -6.92
N ARG A 45 24.25 3.82 -6.20
CA ARG A 45 24.46 5.26 -6.45
C ARG A 45 23.49 5.94 -7.41
N LEU A 46 22.47 6.58 -6.84
CA LEU A 46 22.24 8.02 -6.99
C LEU A 46 21.70 8.57 -5.65
N LEU A 47 22.62 9.03 -4.78
CA LEU A 47 22.26 10.09 -3.84
C LEU A 47 22.06 11.35 -4.69
N ARG A 48 20.85 11.92 -4.71
CA ARG A 48 20.69 13.27 -5.25
C ARG A 48 21.30 14.28 -4.25
N PRO A 49 22.13 15.22 -4.71
CA PRO A 49 22.51 16.37 -3.89
C PRO A 49 21.32 17.34 -3.84
N GLY A 50 20.87 17.69 -2.63
CA GLY A 50 20.05 18.89 -2.41
C GLY A 50 18.52 18.74 -2.52
N GLY A 51 17.94 17.58 -2.19
CA GLY A 51 16.48 17.47 -2.02
C GLY A 51 16.03 18.15 -0.74
N GLN A 52 15.67 19.44 -0.80
CA GLN A 52 14.92 20.06 0.29
C GLN A 52 13.60 19.30 0.48
N PRO A 53 13.26 18.86 1.70
CA PRO A 53 11.96 18.28 1.96
C PRO A 53 10.89 19.36 1.77
N LEU A 54 9.80 19.03 1.08
CA LEU A 54 8.55 19.77 1.25
C LEU A 54 8.12 19.56 2.69
N LEU A 55 8.40 20.56 3.53
CA LEU A 55 7.99 20.65 4.92
C LEU A 55 6.46 20.58 5.01
N LEU A 56 5.94 19.37 5.18
CA LEU A 56 4.75 19.17 6.01
C LEU A 56 5.14 19.64 7.40
N THR A 57 4.70 20.84 7.71
CA THR A 57 4.93 21.65 8.90
C THR A 57 5.25 20.81 10.14
N GLN A 58 6.54 20.63 10.46
CA GLN A 58 6.95 20.15 11.77
C GLN A 58 6.66 21.25 12.80
N ARG A 59 5.42 21.28 13.31
CA ARG A 59 5.14 21.91 14.59
C ARG A 59 5.66 20.98 15.67
N HIS A 60 6.72 21.43 16.34
CA HIS A 60 7.43 20.70 17.39
C HIS A 60 6.48 20.32 18.53
N ALA A 61 6.01 19.06 18.54
CA ALA A 61 5.52 18.40 19.73
C ALA A 61 6.70 17.83 20.50
N ALA A 62 6.66 17.91 21.84
CA ALA A 62 7.70 17.34 22.69
C ALA A 62 7.93 15.84 22.36
N PRO A 63 9.18 15.36 22.32
CA PRO A 63 9.52 14.03 21.79
C PRO A 63 8.83 12.85 22.49
N GLY A 64 8.38 13.03 23.74
CA GLY A 64 7.57 12.04 24.46
C GLY A 64 6.08 12.01 24.04
N GLY A 65 5.52 13.16 23.65
CA GLY A 65 4.12 13.31 23.27
C GLY A 65 3.80 12.63 21.93
N ALA A 66 4.61 12.89 20.90
CA ALA A 66 4.39 12.36 19.55
C ALA A 66 4.43 10.82 19.50
N LYS A 67 5.38 10.19 20.23
CA LYS A 67 5.48 8.72 20.30
C LYS A 67 4.29 8.09 21.03
N SER A 68 3.83 8.74 22.10
CA SER A 68 2.65 8.29 22.85
C SER A 68 1.36 8.43 22.01
N GLU A 69 1.28 9.49 21.21
CA GLU A 69 0.16 9.74 20.32
C GLU A 69 0.12 8.74 19.16
N ALA A 70 1.23 8.51 18.46
CA ALA A 70 1.31 7.48 17.41
C ALA A 70 0.88 6.10 17.93
N LYS A 71 1.33 5.72 19.14
CA LYS A 71 0.90 4.47 19.77
C LYS A 71 -0.62 4.44 20.03
N ARG A 72 -1.20 5.56 20.48
CA ARG A 72 -2.64 5.70 20.69
C ARG A 72 -3.41 5.56 19.37
N LEU A 73 -2.99 6.26 18.31
CA LEU A 73 -3.62 6.16 16.99
C LEU A 73 -3.61 4.73 16.46
N ASN A 74 -2.45 4.05 16.55
CA ASN A 74 -2.34 2.66 16.13
C ASN A 74 -3.23 1.73 16.97
N SER A 75 -3.37 1.99 18.28
CA SER A 75 -4.30 1.25 19.15
C SER A 75 -5.76 1.43 18.70
N VAL A 76 -6.18 2.68 18.46
CA VAL A 76 -7.54 3.01 18.01
C VAL A 76 -7.87 2.28 16.70
N LEU A 77 -6.96 2.34 15.73
CA LEU A 77 -7.14 1.68 14.43
C LEU A 77 -7.15 0.16 14.57
N SER A 78 -6.16 -0.43 15.23
CA SER A 78 -6.02 -1.90 15.31
C SER A 78 -7.11 -2.57 16.15
N GLN A 79 -7.69 -1.88 17.12
CA GLN A 79 -8.72 -2.41 18.01
C GLN A 79 -10.16 -2.18 17.53
N ALA A 80 -10.36 -1.43 16.45
CA ALA A 80 -11.71 -1.20 15.90
C ALA A 80 -12.42 -2.55 15.65
N SER A 81 -13.56 -2.79 16.31
CA SER A 81 -14.23 -4.10 16.31
C SER A 81 -15.08 -4.37 15.07
N SER A 82 -15.36 -3.35 14.26
CA SER A 82 -16.17 -3.43 13.05
C SER A 82 -15.71 -2.40 12.01
N ALA A 83 -16.06 -2.62 10.74
CA ALA A 83 -15.70 -1.71 9.67
C ALA A 83 -16.32 -0.30 9.83
N PRO A 84 -17.61 -0.15 10.25
CA PRO A 84 -18.16 1.16 10.59
C PRO A 84 -17.39 1.85 11.72
N ALA A 85 -17.05 1.13 12.80
CA ALA A 85 -16.30 1.71 13.91
C ALA A 85 -14.91 2.19 13.48
N LEU A 86 -14.25 1.44 12.60
CA LEU A 86 -12.97 1.85 12.01
C LEU A 86 -13.14 3.13 11.19
N VAL A 87 -14.13 3.19 10.30
CA VAL A 87 -14.39 4.39 9.46
C VAL A 87 -14.71 5.61 10.32
N SER A 88 -15.53 5.49 11.36
CA SER A 88 -15.81 6.59 12.28
C SER A 88 -14.55 7.08 13.01
N ALA A 89 -13.59 6.20 13.29
CA ALA A 89 -12.33 6.58 13.93
C ALA A 89 -11.37 7.32 12.98
N LEU A 90 -11.46 7.08 11.66
CA LEU A 90 -10.54 7.65 10.66
C LEU A 90 -10.50 9.18 10.71
N ASP A 91 -11.66 9.85 10.83
CA ASP A 91 -11.71 11.31 10.81
C ASP A 91 -10.89 11.94 11.95
N GLY A 92 -10.96 11.35 13.14
CA GLY A 92 -10.18 11.82 14.29
C GLY A 92 -8.70 11.49 14.17
N VAL A 93 -8.34 10.31 13.66
CA VAL A 93 -6.93 9.93 13.57
C VAL A 93 -6.19 10.63 12.43
N MET A 94 -6.85 10.87 11.30
CA MET A 94 -6.22 11.47 10.11
C MET A 94 -5.93 12.96 10.27
N GLN A 95 -6.57 13.62 11.25
CA GLN A 95 -6.28 15.02 11.59
C GLN A 95 -5.06 15.15 12.51
N SER A 96 -4.58 14.05 13.10
CA SER A 96 -3.42 14.10 13.99
C SER A 96 -2.13 14.32 13.19
N PRO A 97 -1.23 15.21 13.65
CA PRO A 97 0.09 15.38 13.04
C PRO A 97 0.99 14.15 13.23
N ALA A 98 0.62 13.22 14.12
CA ALA A 98 1.31 11.95 14.30
C ALA A 98 0.82 10.84 13.34
N PHE A 99 -0.16 11.12 12.49
CA PHE A 99 -0.65 10.19 11.47
C PHE A 99 0.38 10.03 10.35
N ASP A 100 0.76 8.79 10.07
CA ASP A 100 1.86 8.45 9.15
C ASP A 100 1.56 7.18 8.34
N GLN A 101 2.55 6.75 7.56
CA GLN A 101 2.47 5.55 6.72
C GLN A 101 2.14 4.24 7.47
N LEU A 102 2.55 4.10 8.73
CA LEU A 102 2.22 2.92 9.54
C LEU A 102 0.73 2.92 9.89
N HIS A 103 0.18 4.10 10.21
CA HIS A 103 -1.25 4.24 10.47
C HIS A 103 -2.10 3.96 9.22
N ILE A 104 -1.66 4.39 8.04
CA ILE A 104 -2.32 4.06 6.77
C ILE A 104 -2.34 2.53 6.57
N ALA A 105 -1.19 1.87 6.74
CA ALA A 105 -1.08 0.42 6.62
C ALA A 105 -1.96 -0.31 7.64
N THR A 106 -1.95 0.13 8.90
CA THR A 106 -2.78 -0.45 9.96
C THR A 106 -4.27 -0.30 9.65
N ALA A 107 -4.70 0.89 9.21
CA ALA A 107 -6.10 1.15 8.89
C ALA A 107 -6.60 0.24 7.76
N LEU A 108 -5.89 0.18 6.63
CA LEU A 108 -6.27 -0.68 5.50
C LEU A 108 -6.19 -2.17 5.85
N SER A 109 -5.15 -2.59 6.59
CA SER A 109 -5.02 -3.98 7.04
C SER A 109 -6.11 -4.37 8.03
N ARG A 110 -6.53 -3.44 8.90
CA ARG A 110 -7.64 -3.70 9.81
C ARG A 110 -8.95 -3.80 9.05
N LEU A 111 -9.19 -2.90 8.08
CA LEU A 111 -10.38 -2.94 7.25
C LEU A 111 -10.47 -4.26 6.47
N ALA A 112 -9.35 -4.73 5.91
CA ALA A 112 -9.23 -6.03 5.24
C ALA A 112 -9.61 -7.19 6.18
N LYS A 113 -9.16 -7.18 7.44
CA LYS A 113 -9.57 -8.19 8.44
C LYS A 113 -11.05 -8.11 8.82
N LEU A 114 -11.71 -6.99 8.53
CA LEU A 114 -13.12 -6.72 8.82
C LEU A 114 -13.99 -6.79 7.55
N GLU A 115 -13.48 -7.34 6.45
CA GLU A 115 -14.11 -7.28 5.13
C GLU A 115 -15.55 -7.81 5.10
N GLY A 116 -15.86 -8.80 5.93
CA GLY A 116 -17.21 -9.38 6.05
C GLY A 116 -18.25 -8.41 6.61
N GLY A 117 -17.82 -7.34 7.28
CA GLY A 117 -18.66 -6.27 7.82
C GLY A 117 -18.69 -4.99 6.98
N ILE A 118 -18.08 -4.99 5.79
CA ILE A 118 -18.08 -3.82 4.89
C ILE A 118 -19.41 -3.78 4.14
N SER A 119 -20.28 -2.85 4.52
CA SER A 119 -21.47 -2.48 3.75
C SER A 119 -21.10 -1.50 2.62
N VAL A 120 -22.03 -1.29 1.67
CA VAL A 120 -21.87 -0.29 0.60
C VAL A 120 -21.57 1.10 1.18
N GLN A 121 -22.29 1.51 2.23
CA GLN A 121 -22.10 2.80 2.89
C GLN A 121 -20.70 2.97 3.51
N VAL A 122 -20.15 1.89 4.07
CA VAL A 122 -18.77 1.90 4.61
C VAL A 122 -17.77 2.01 3.47
N GLY A 123 -17.97 1.24 2.39
CA GLY A 123 -17.11 1.24 1.21
C GLY A 123 -17.07 2.58 0.45
N ASP A 124 -18.19 3.31 0.46
CA ASP A 124 -18.32 4.61 -0.21
C ASP A 124 -18.09 5.81 0.74
N SER A 125 -17.63 5.54 1.97
CA SER A 125 -17.49 6.60 2.98
C SER A 125 -16.39 7.62 2.60
N PRO A 126 -16.62 8.93 2.82
CA PRO A 126 -15.62 9.96 2.51
C PRO A 126 -14.29 9.78 3.25
N ALA A 127 -14.32 9.25 4.48
CA ALA A 127 -13.12 9.00 5.27
C ALA A 127 -12.24 7.91 4.64
N LEU A 128 -12.86 6.88 4.07
CA LEU A 128 -12.15 5.83 3.35
C LEU A 128 -11.56 6.34 2.03
N SER A 129 -12.29 7.16 1.28
CA SER A 129 -11.76 7.80 0.07
C SER A 129 -10.52 8.64 0.37
N ARG A 130 -10.55 9.44 1.45
CA ARG A 130 -9.37 10.19 1.91
C ARG A 130 -8.21 9.27 2.32
N LEU A 131 -8.49 8.15 2.99
CA LEU A 131 -7.45 7.19 3.37
C LEU A 131 -6.76 6.60 2.13
N ILE A 132 -7.53 6.25 1.09
CA ILE A 132 -7.01 5.73 -0.18
C ILE A 132 -6.21 6.83 -0.92
N GLU A 133 -6.67 8.07 -0.89
CA GLU A 133 -5.94 9.21 -1.45
C GLU A 133 -4.58 9.42 -0.74
N GLN A 134 -4.56 9.39 0.60
CA GLN A 134 -3.32 9.47 1.38
C GLN A 134 -2.37 8.31 1.07
N ALA A 135 -2.89 7.09 0.93
CA ALA A 135 -2.09 5.94 0.49
C ALA A 135 -1.52 6.14 -0.92
N THR A 136 -2.29 6.73 -1.83
CA THR A 136 -1.83 7.07 -3.18
C THR A 136 -0.70 8.09 -3.15
N VAL A 137 -0.84 9.16 -2.36
CA VAL A 137 0.19 10.19 -2.20
C VAL A 137 1.48 9.59 -1.62
N LEU A 138 1.35 8.76 -0.59
CA LEU A 138 2.47 8.03 0.01
C LEU A 138 3.22 7.17 -1.03
N LEU A 139 2.48 6.36 -1.80
CA LEU A 139 3.08 5.47 -2.78
C LEU A 139 3.75 6.23 -3.93
N LYS A 140 3.14 7.33 -4.39
CA LYS A 140 3.73 8.22 -5.40
C LYS A 140 5.00 8.91 -4.92
N ALA A 141 5.10 9.24 -3.64
CA ALA A 141 6.31 9.83 -3.07
C ALA A 141 7.48 8.83 -3.05
N GLY A 142 7.20 7.52 -3.01
CA GLY A 142 8.20 6.45 -3.05
C GLY A 142 8.99 6.23 -1.75
N ASP A 143 8.85 7.11 -0.75
CA ASP A 143 9.49 6.99 0.57
C ASP A 143 8.70 6.08 1.53
N VAL A 144 8.51 4.83 1.10
CA VAL A 144 7.71 3.83 1.81
C VAL A 144 8.62 2.87 2.56
N GLN A 145 8.32 2.63 3.83
CA GLN A 145 9.05 1.65 4.63
C GLN A 145 8.81 0.23 4.10
N PRO A 146 9.82 -0.66 4.12
CA PRO A 146 9.67 -2.05 3.67
C PRO A 146 8.57 -2.83 4.38
N THR A 147 8.22 -2.46 5.62
CA THR A 147 7.14 -3.08 6.40
C THR A 147 5.73 -2.62 5.99
N VAL A 148 5.61 -1.49 5.28
CA VAL A 148 4.33 -0.88 4.90
C VAL A 148 3.81 -1.46 3.60
N ALA A 149 4.64 -1.47 2.54
CA ALA A 149 4.19 -1.84 1.20
C ALA A 149 3.57 -3.25 1.11
N PRO A 150 4.14 -4.31 1.72
CA PRO A 150 3.54 -5.65 1.68
C PRO A 150 2.17 -5.73 2.34
N ASN A 151 1.96 -4.98 3.44
CA ASN A 151 0.68 -4.93 4.14
C ASN A 151 -0.38 -4.19 3.32
N LEU A 152 0.01 -3.09 2.67
CA LEU A 152 -0.88 -2.40 1.73
C LEU A 152 -1.26 -3.29 0.55
N PHE A 153 -0.30 -4.02 -0.03
CA PHE A 153 -0.56 -4.95 -1.13
C PHE A 153 -1.55 -6.04 -0.74
N TRP A 154 -1.31 -6.69 0.41
CA TRP A 154 -2.24 -7.68 0.96
C TRP A 154 -3.63 -7.09 1.18
N SER A 155 -3.71 -5.90 1.76
CA SER A 155 -4.99 -5.22 2.03
C SER A 155 -5.77 -4.93 0.74
N VAL A 156 -5.10 -4.47 -0.32
CA VAL A 156 -5.72 -4.25 -1.64
C VAL A 156 -6.27 -5.57 -2.19
N ALA A 157 -5.50 -6.65 -2.11
CA ALA A 157 -5.93 -7.96 -2.59
C ALA A 157 -7.17 -8.48 -1.86
N VAL A 158 -7.31 -8.23 -0.56
CA VAL A 158 -8.51 -8.60 0.21
C VAL A 158 -9.68 -7.68 -0.15
N LEU A 159 -9.47 -6.37 -0.12
CA LEU A 159 -10.56 -5.38 -0.18
C LEU A 159 -11.16 -5.17 -1.58
N HIS A 160 -10.46 -5.52 -2.67
CA HIS A 160 -10.84 -5.11 -4.03
C HIS A 160 -12.27 -5.44 -4.45
N ARG A 161 -12.88 -6.51 -3.91
CA ARG A 161 -14.27 -6.88 -4.25
C ARG A 161 -15.31 -6.03 -3.55
N ARG A 162 -15.01 -5.55 -2.34
CA ARG A 162 -15.92 -4.74 -1.51
C ARG A 162 -15.69 -3.25 -1.71
N ILE A 163 -14.46 -2.87 -2.01
CA ILE A 163 -14.04 -1.48 -2.24
C ILE A 163 -13.19 -1.46 -3.52
N PRO A 164 -13.82 -1.50 -4.71
CA PRO A 164 -13.08 -1.55 -5.98
C PRO A 164 -12.07 -0.41 -6.16
N HIS A 165 -12.31 0.75 -5.55
CA HIS A 165 -11.43 1.91 -5.63
C HIS A 165 -10.02 1.67 -5.07
N VAL A 166 -9.83 0.69 -4.17
CA VAL A 166 -8.49 0.33 -3.63
C VAL A 166 -7.54 -0.22 -4.72
N LEU A 167 -8.07 -0.68 -5.85
CA LEU A 167 -7.25 -1.14 -6.99
C LEU A 167 -6.44 -0.02 -7.62
N SER A 168 -6.82 1.25 -7.45
CA SER A 168 -6.03 2.41 -7.91
C SER A 168 -4.63 2.47 -7.29
N LEU A 169 -4.43 1.83 -6.13
CA LEU A 169 -3.14 1.73 -5.46
C LEU A 169 -2.19 0.72 -6.12
N LEU A 170 -2.73 -0.23 -6.89
CA LEU A 170 -1.99 -1.42 -7.33
C LEU A 170 -0.79 -1.07 -8.22
N THR A 171 -0.95 -0.15 -9.17
CA THR A 171 0.14 0.28 -10.06
C THR A 171 1.34 0.80 -9.27
N HIS A 172 1.11 1.73 -8.34
CA HIS A 172 2.18 2.30 -7.51
C HIS A 172 2.75 1.28 -6.52
N LEU A 173 1.92 0.36 -6.00
CA LEU A 173 2.38 -0.72 -5.12
C LEU A 173 3.32 -1.68 -5.84
N ILE A 174 3.07 -1.99 -7.11
CA ILE A 174 3.96 -2.85 -7.91
C ILE A 174 5.32 -2.18 -8.08
N GLU A 175 5.36 -0.88 -8.37
CA GLU A 175 6.60 -0.12 -8.51
C GLU A 175 7.39 -0.08 -7.19
N VAL A 176 6.73 0.33 -6.10
CA VAL A 176 7.34 0.39 -4.76
C VAL A 176 7.84 -0.98 -4.31
N CYS A 177 7.04 -2.04 -4.51
CA CYS A 177 7.46 -3.39 -4.12
C CYS A 177 8.58 -3.95 -4.98
N SER A 178 8.66 -3.56 -6.26
CA SER A 178 9.78 -3.94 -7.11
C SER A 178 11.08 -3.27 -6.65
N PHE A 179 11.00 -2.01 -6.23
CA PHE A 179 12.14 -1.27 -5.69
C PHE A 179 12.63 -1.84 -4.36
N LEU A 180 11.69 -2.08 -3.42
CA LEU A 180 11.97 -2.57 -2.05
C LEU A 180 12.13 -4.09 -1.94
N ALA A 181 12.09 -4.84 -3.05
CA ALA A 181 12.06 -6.31 -3.03
C ALA A 181 13.23 -6.97 -2.26
N GLY A 182 14.35 -6.27 -2.09
CA GLY A 182 15.51 -6.77 -1.32
C GLY A 182 15.45 -6.50 0.17
N ASP A 183 14.53 -5.66 0.62
CA ASP A 183 14.45 -5.15 1.98
C ASP A 183 13.26 -5.75 2.74
N PHE A 184 12.47 -6.62 2.08
CA PHE A 184 11.35 -7.32 2.69
C PHE A 184 11.83 -8.51 3.52
N ASP A 185 11.23 -8.66 4.69
CA ASP A 185 11.35 -9.88 5.48
C ASP A 185 10.52 -11.03 4.87
N HIS A 186 10.62 -12.21 5.49
CA HIS A 186 9.90 -13.39 5.04
C HIS A 186 8.37 -13.18 5.01
N GLN A 187 7.82 -12.42 5.95
CA GLN A 187 6.38 -12.14 6.01
C GLN A 187 5.95 -11.20 4.87
N GLY A 188 6.76 -10.17 4.58
CA GLY A 188 6.52 -9.24 3.49
C GLY A 188 6.52 -9.95 2.14
N VAL A 189 7.49 -10.84 1.91
CA VAL A 189 7.55 -11.69 0.70
C VAL A 189 6.29 -12.56 0.60
N ALA A 190 5.90 -13.24 1.69
CA ALA A 190 4.72 -14.10 1.71
C ALA A 190 3.43 -13.32 1.43
N ASN A 191 3.27 -12.14 2.03
CA ASN A 191 2.11 -11.27 1.82
C ASN A 191 1.98 -10.84 0.35
N ILE A 192 3.09 -10.43 -0.28
CA ILE A 192 3.07 -10.03 -1.70
C ILE A 192 2.71 -11.23 -2.59
N ILE A 193 3.36 -12.38 -2.41
CA ILE A 193 3.09 -13.58 -3.23
C ILE A 193 1.62 -14.01 -3.09
N TRP A 194 1.11 -14.07 -1.85
CA TRP A 194 -0.28 -14.41 -1.60
C TRP A 194 -1.23 -13.40 -2.25
N ALA A 195 -0.95 -12.09 -2.11
CA ALA A 195 -1.77 -11.04 -2.69
C ALA A 195 -1.81 -11.16 -4.22
N CYS A 196 -0.68 -11.46 -4.84
CA CYS A 196 -0.58 -11.69 -6.28
C CYS A 196 -1.42 -12.90 -6.72
N ALA A 197 -1.30 -14.02 -6.02
CA ALA A 197 -2.09 -15.21 -6.31
C ALA A 197 -3.59 -14.93 -6.10
N HIS A 198 -3.96 -14.25 -5.03
CA HIS A 198 -5.34 -13.93 -4.70
C HIS A 198 -6.00 -13.01 -5.72
N LEU A 199 -5.32 -11.95 -6.16
CA LEU A 199 -5.82 -11.06 -7.22
C LEU A 199 -5.96 -11.77 -8.58
N ARG A 200 -5.14 -12.79 -8.85
CA ARG A 200 -5.26 -13.61 -10.06
C ARG A 200 -6.40 -14.62 -9.97
N LEU A 201 -6.52 -15.32 -8.84
CA LEU A 201 -7.56 -16.33 -8.58
C LEU A 201 -8.93 -15.71 -8.34
N GLY A 202 -8.97 -14.46 -7.87
CA GLY A 202 -10.17 -13.69 -7.62
C GLY A 202 -10.96 -13.32 -8.89
N ARG A 203 -10.48 -13.72 -10.06
CA ARG A 203 -11.20 -13.64 -11.33
C ARG A 203 -12.21 -14.78 -11.43
N PRO A 204 -13.52 -14.52 -11.46
CA PRO A 204 -14.42 -15.44 -12.12
C PRO A 204 -14.14 -15.32 -13.63
N GLN A 205 -13.41 -16.31 -14.17
CA GLN A 205 -13.37 -16.70 -15.58
C GLN A 205 -13.03 -15.58 -16.61
N LEU A 206 -11.84 -15.69 -17.20
CA LEU A 206 -11.66 -15.36 -18.62
C LEU A 206 -12.50 -16.32 -19.46
#